data_AF-S9SUA0-F1
#
_entry.id   AF-S9SUA0-F1
#
_cell.length_a   1.000
_cell.length_b   1.000
_cell.length_c   1.000
_cell.angle_alpha   90.00
_cell.angle_beta   90.00
_cell.angle_gamma   90.00
#
_symmetry.space_group_name_H-M   'P 1'
#
loop_
_entity.id
_entity.type
_entity.pdbx_description
1 polymer ?
#
loop_
_entity_poly.entity_id
_entity_poly.type
_entity_poly.pdbx_seq_one_letter_code
_entity_poly.pdbx_strand_id
1 'polypeptide(L)'
;MAKHGLLLEHMSIGINAGVNTIKFQFSLYDNDVKIAWYNFKCFDTDAITTSDNFQDLRSTILQGPESVDDIPDRETDALLITVSDAPSTWPLEEYPVRLFLGGVLVAEWNVTFKVPMSPFSLSGTWTQMG
;
A
#
# COMPACT_ATOMS: atom_id res chain seq x y z
N MET A 1 -14.07 15.75 -20.42
CA MET A 1 -14.71 15.40 -19.13
C MET A 1 -13.64 14.74 -18.28
N ALA A 2 -13.24 15.36 -17.18
CA ALA A 2 -12.29 14.75 -16.26
C ALA A 2 -12.96 13.53 -15.61
N LYS A 3 -12.40 12.34 -15.79
CA LYS A 3 -12.77 11.16 -15.00
C LYS A 3 -12.44 11.51 -13.55
N HIS A 4 -13.45 11.76 -12.72
CA HIS A 4 -13.29 11.88 -11.27
C HIS A 4 -13.09 10.45 -10.76
N GLY A 5 -11.87 9.95 -10.87
CA GLY A 5 -11.48 8.66 -10.30
C GLY A 5 -11.23 8.82 -8.81
N LEU A 6 -11.51 7.77 -8.05
CA LEU A 6 -11.18 7.71 -6.63
C LEU A 6 -9.69 8.00 -6.41
N LEU A 7 -9.40 8.79 -5.37
CA LEU A 7 -8.04 9.10 -4.98
C LEU A 7 -7.69 8.28 -3.74
N LEU A 8 -6.72 7.39 -3.86
CA LEU A 8 -6.09 6.78 -2.68
C LEU A 8 -4.88 7.65 -2.32
N GLU A 9 -5.12 8.61 -1.42
CA GLU A 9 -4.18 9.71 -1.17
C GLU A 9 -3.23 9.46 0.00
N HIS A 10 -3.61 8.57 0.92
CA HIS A 10 -2.84 8.36 2.12
C HIS A 10 -2.47 6.90 2.30
N MET A 11 -1.16 6.63 2.22
CA MET A 11 -0.55 5.37 2.61
C MET A 11 0.35 5.62 3.81
N SER A 12 0.24 4.85 4.88
CA SER A 12 1.18 4.92 6.00
C SER A 12 1.66 3.52 6.39
N ILE A 13 2.91 3.42 6.81
CA ILE A 13 3.50 2.20 7.37
C ILE A 13 3.63 2.39 8.87
N GLY A 14 3.00 1.49 9.63
CA GLY A 14 3.31 1.27 11.03
C GLY A 14 4.04 -0.05 11.20
N ILE A 15 5.27 0.00 11.70
CA ILE A 15 6.03 -1.14 12.22
C ILE A 15 6.05 -1.01 13.72
N ASN A 16 5.23 -1.80 14.40
CA ASN A 16 5.22 -1.78 15.86
C ASN A 16 6.24 -2.82 16.37
N ALA A 17 7.42 -2.33 16.77
CA ALA A 17 8.53 -3.15 17.28
C ALA A 17 8.19 -3.94 18.56
N GLY A 18 7.10 -3.63 19.26
CA GLY A 18 6.63 -4.38 20.43
C GLY A 18 5.70 -5.54 20.12
N VAL A 19 5.14 -5.63 18.90
CA VAL A 19 4.15 -6.65 18.50
C VAL A 19 4.46 -7.26 17.13
N ASN A 20 5.70 -7.13 16.63
CA ASN A 20 6.19 -7.68 15.35
C ASN A 20 5.09 -7.67 14.29
N THR A 21 4.66 -6.50 13.84
CA THR A 21 3.62 -6.43 12.81
C THR A 21 3.94 -5.27 11.88
N ILE A 22 4.03 -5.58 10.58
CA ILE A 22 4.08 -4.60 9.51
C ILE A 22 2.64 -4.38 9.05
N LYS A 23 2.19 -3.13 9.12
CA LYS A 23 0.85 -2.74 8.72
C LYS A 23 0.92 -1.53 7.81
N PHE A 24 0.21 -1.62 6.68
CA PHE A 24 -0.04 -0.48 5.80
C PHE A 24 -1.48 -0.03 5.97
N GLN A 25 -1.71 1.26 6.06
CA GLN A 25 -3.05 1.84 6.07
C GLN A 25 -3.26 2.61 4.78
N PHE A 26 -4.42 2.43 4.16
CA PHE A 26 -4.79 3.06 2.91
C PHE A 26 -6.09 3.83 3.15
N SER A 27 -6.13 5.13 2.83
CA SER A 27 -7.37 5.91 2.88
C SER A 27 -7.79 6.32 1.46
N LEU A 28 -9.05 6.07 1.12
CA LEU A 28 -9.66 6.46 -0.14
C LEU A 28 -10.53 7.69 0.07
N TYR A 29 -10.39 8.62 -0.86
CA TYR A 29 -11.07 9.89 -0.90
C TYR A 29 -11.84 10.03 -2.21
N ASP A 30 -13.02 10.65 -2.11
CA ASP A 30 -13.79 11.16 -3.24
C ASP A 30 -14.12 12.63 -2.96
N ASN A 31 -13.68 13.54 -3.84
CA ASN A 31 -13.79 14.98 -3.67
C ASN A 31 -13.34 15.48 -2.27
N ASP A 32 -12.12 15.12 -1.87
CA ASP A 32 -11.51 15.43 -0.54
C ASP A 32 -12.24 14.83 0.68
N VAL A 33 -13.29 14.04 0.48
CA VAL A 33 -14.00 13.33 1.55
C VAL A 33 -13.47 11.91 1.65
N LYS A 34 -12.94 11.54 2.82
CA LYS A 34 -12.56 10.14 3.10
C LYS A 34 -13.82 9.27 3.10
N ILE A 35 -13.92 8.34 2.16
CA ILE A 35 -15.07 7.44 2.01
C ILE A 35 -14.80 6.02 2.51
N ALA A 36 -13.53 5.61 2.55
CA ALA A 36 -13.13 4.30 3.05
C ALA A 36 -11.69 4.33 3.57
N TRP A 37 -11.36 3.37 4.42
CA TRP A 37 -9.96 3.04 4.69
C TRP A 37 -9.79 1.56 4.94
N TYR A 38 -8.58 1.10 4.66
CA TYR A 38 -8.22 -0.29 4.69
C TYR A 38 -6.89 -0.48 5.40
N ASN A 39 -6.72 -1.66 5.96
CA ASN A 39 -5.47 -2.11 6.51
C ASN A 39 -4.98 -3.32 5.72
N PHE A 40 -3.74 -3.26 5.26
CA PHE A 40 -2.96 -4.43 4.90
C PHE A 40 -2.10 -4.82 6.10
N LYS A 41 -2.24 -6.05 6.57
CA LYS A 41 -1.43 -6.61 7.65
C LYS A 41 -0.56 -7.72 7.08
N CYS A 42 0.76 -7.53 7.12
CA CYS A 42 1.70 -8.52 6.60
C CYS A 42 1.81 -9.73 7.53
N PHE A 43 2.03 -10.91 6.95
CA PHE A 43 2.34 -12.14 7.68
C PHE A 43 3.81 -12.24 8.09
N ASP A 44 4.71 -11.69 7.28
CA ASP A 44 6.15 -11.66 7.54
C ASP A 44 6.52 -10.30 8.13
N THR A 45 7.06 -10.33 9.35
CA THR A 45 7.32 -9.14 10.16
C THR A 45 8.73 -8.61 9.96
N ASP A 46 9.59 -9.41 9.31
CA ASP A 46 11.00 -9.13 9.07
C ASP A 46 11.27 -8.79 7.59
N ALA A 47 10.25 -8.91 6.73
CA ALA A 47 10.32 -8.65 5.29
C ALA A 47 10.62 -7.18 4.92
N ILE A 48 10.47 -6.25 5.86
CA ILE A 48 10.87 -4.85 5.68
C ILE A 48 11.81 -4.44 6.81
N THR A 49 12.97 -3.90 6.44
CA THR A 49 13.89 -3.23 7.36
C THR A 49 13.86 -1.73 7.09
N THR A 50 13.61 -0.92 8.13
CA THR A 50 13.62 0.55 8.05
C THR A 50 14.21 1.13 9.33
N SER A 51 14.88 2.27 9.23
CA SER A 51 15.34 3.05 10.39
C SER A 51 14.22 3.85 11.05
N ASP A 52 13.09 4.04 10.37
CA ASP A 52 11.89 4.68 10.91
C ASP A 52 10.69 3.72 10.87
N ASN A 53 10.20 3.40 12.06
CA ASN A 53 9.11 2.45 12.29
C ASN A 53 7.73 3.04 11.96
N PHE A 54 7.61 4.36 11.79
CA PHE A 54 6.37 4.98 11.35
C PHE A 54 6.64 5.93 10.19
N GLN A 55 6.19 5.54 9.01
CA GLN A 55 6.36 6.34 7.81
C GLN A 55 5.01 6.81 7.29
N ASP A 56 4.89 8.13 7.15
CA ASP A 56 3.82 8.75 6.39
C ASP A 56 4.27 8.82 4.92
N LEU A 57 3.64 8.03 4.06
CA LEU A 57 4.06 7.88 2.67
C LEU A 57 3.25 8.80 1.77
N ARG A 58 3.93 9.35 0.77
CA ARG A 58 3.26 10.09 -0.31
C ARG A 58 3.06 9.15 -1.48
N SER A 59 1.86 9.12 -2.04
CA SER A 59 1.55 8.26 -3.18
C SER A 59 0.80 9.02 -4.27
N THR A 60 1.18 8.78 -5.52
CA THR A 60 0.41 9.19 -6.70
C THR A 60 -0.20 7.96 -7.33
N ILE A 61 -1.51 7.92 -7.51
CA ILE A 61 -2.19 6.78 -8.13
C ILE A 61 -1.83 6.69 -9.62
N LEU A 62 -1.37 5.51 -10.06
CA LEU A 62 -1.08 5.20 -11.47
C LEU A 62 -2.24 4.39 -12.08
N GLN A 63 -2.76 3.45 -11.30
CA GLN A 63 -3.95 2.66 -11.61
C GLN A 63 -4.71 2.40 -10.30
N GLY A 64 -6.03 2.41 -10.34
CA GLY A 64 -6.84 2.13 -9.15
C GLY A 64 -8.26 1.72 -9.50
N PRO A 65 -9.05 1.37 -8.48
CA PRO A 65 -10.45 1.00 -8.63
C PRO A 65 -11.29 2.21 -9.09
N GLU A 66 -12.34 1.96 -9.86
CA GLU A 66 -13.25 3.03 -10.34
C GLU A 66 -14.24 3.42 -9.24
N SER A 67 -14.57 2.49 -8.34
CA SER A 67 -15.47 2.67 -7.20
C SER A 67 -14.98 1.89 -5.96
N VAL A 68 -15.49 2.25 -4.78
CA VAL A 68 -15.20 1.50 -3.54
C VAL A 68 -15.75 0.09 -3.61
N ASP A 69 -16.85 -0.10 -4.35
CA ASP A 69 -17.50 -1.40 -4.54
C ASP A 69 -16.62 -2.38 -5.34
N ASP A 70 -15.61 -1.89 -6.07
CA ASP A 70 -14.62 -2.72 -6.77
C ASP A 70 -13.56 -3.32 -5.84
N ILE A 71 -13.57 -2.92 -4.56
CA ILE A 71 -12.59 -3.35 -3.56
C ILE A 71 -13.29 -4.24 -2.53
N PRO A 72 -12.88 -5.52 -2.38
CA PRO A 72 -13.48 -6.36 -1.36
C PRO A 72 -13.19 -5.83 0.06
N ASP A 73 -14.20 -5.91 0.93
CA ASP A 73 -14.07 -5.55 2.34
C ASP A 73 -12.99 -6.37 3.07
N ARG A 74 -12.73 -7.58 2.59
CA ARG A 74 -11.73 -8.48 3.17
C ARG A 74 -11.14 -9.39 2.11
N GLU A 75 -9.82 -9.55 2.16
CA GLU A 75 -9.08 -10.56 1.40
C GLU A 75 -7.96 -11.14 2.29
N THR A 76 -7.81 -12.47 2.28
CA THR A 76 -6.78 -13.19 3.03
C THR A 76 -5.54 -13.52 2.21
N ASP A 77 -5.66 -13.46 0.88
CA ASP A 77 -4.57 -13.60 -0.09
C ASP A 77 -4.27 -12.24 -0.73
N ALA A 78 -3.78 -11.31 0.07
CA ALA A 78 -3.37 -9.99 -0.38
C ALA A 78 -1.84 -9.95 -0.57
N LEU A 79 -1.39 -9.32 -1.65
CA LEU A 79 0.02 -9.13 -1.98
C LEU A 79 0.31 -7.65 -2.23
N LEU A 80 1.30 -7.10 -1.55
CA LEU A 80 1.81 -5.75 -1.75
C LEU A 80 3.27 -5.83 -2.19
N ILE A 81 3.59 -5.32 -3.37
CA ILE A 81 4.91 -5.52 -4.00
C ILE A 81 5.42 -4.23 -4.64
N THR A 82 6.72 -3.94 -4.47
CA THR A 82 7.42 -2.90 -5.24
C THR A 82 7.81 -3.45 -6.61
N VAL A 83 7.61 -2.67 -7.67
CA VAL A 83 8.05 -3.00 -9.03
C VAL A 83 9.39 -2.34 -9.30
N SER A 84 10.35 -3.09 -9.83
CA SER A 84 11.64 -2.55 -10.28
C SER A 84 12.06 -3.28 -11.56
N ASP A 85 12.41 -2.51 -12.61
CA ASP A 85 12.79 -3.05 -13.94
C ASP A 85 14.14 -3.78 -13.93
N ALA A 86 14.96 -3.51 -12.92
CA ALA A 86 16.17 -4.25 -12.62
C ALA A 86 16.07 -4.77 -11.19
N PRO A 87 16.71 -5.88 -10.82
CA PRO A 87 16.93 -6.21 -9.42
C PRO A 87 17.82 -5.13 -8.80
N SER A 88 17.22 -4.02 -8.37
CA SER A 88 17.90 -3.02 -7.57
C SER A 88 18.14 -3.65 -6.21
N THR A 89 19.37 -4.08 -5.97
CA THR A 89 19.84 -4.39 -4.61
C THR A 89 19.96 -3.12 -3.76
N TRP A 90 19.78 -1.94 -4.36
CA TRP A 90 19.92 -0.65 -3.70
C TRP A 90 18.57 -0.15 -3.19
N PRO A 91 18.51 0.31 -1.93
CA PRO A 91 17.35 1.02 -1.42
C PRO A 91 17.10 2.30 -2.22
N LEU A 92 15.83 2.55 -2.57
CA LEU A 92 15.38 3.76 -3.26
C LEU A 92 14.29 4.45 -2.46
N GLU A 93 14.17 5.76 -2.62
CA GLU A 93 13.10 6.54 -1.98
C GLU A 93 11.77 6.40 -2.73
N GLU A 94 11.77 5.96 -3.98
CA GLU A 94 10.59 5.94 -4.82
C GLU A 94 10.45 4.60 -5.54
N TYR A 95 9.27 3.98 -5.42
CA TYR A 95 8.91 2.77 -6.15
C TYR A 95 7.47 2.83 -6.65
N PRO A 96 7.20 2.28 -7.85
CA PRO A 96 5.87 1.77 -8.13
C PRO A 96 5.53 0.63 -7.16
N VAL A 97 4.38 0.71 -6.50
CA VAL A 97 3.87 -0.30 -5.57
C VAL A 97 2.53 -0.81 -6.10
N ARG A 98 2.39 -2.14 -6.19
CA ARG A 98 1.17 -2.81 -6.64
C ARG A 98 0.50 -3.55 -5.49
N LEU A 99 -0.82 -3.43 -5.43
CA LEU A 99 -1.69 -4.22 -4.56
C LEU A 99 -2.47 -5.24 -5.38
N PHE A 100 -2.29 -6.51 -5.05
CA PHE A 100 -3.11 -7.59 -5.56
C PHE A 100 -4.01 -8.14 -4.45
N LEU A 101 -5.29 -8.35 -4.76
CA LEU A 101 -6.26 -9.00 -3.87
C LEU A 101 -6.78 -10.24 -4.59
N GLY A 102 -6.55 -11.43 -4.04
CA GLY A 102 -6.95 -12.70 -4.67
C GLY A 102 -6.32 -12.91 -6.05
N GLY A 103 -5.10 -12.40 -6.25
CA GLY A 103 -4.37 -12.44 -7.53
C GLY A 103 -4.78 -11.40 -8.57
N VAL A 104 -5.77 -10.54 -8.29
CA VAL A 104 -6.20 -9.46 -9.19
C VAL A 104 -5.48 -8.16 -8.82
N LEU A 105 -4.88 -7.48 -9.80
CA LEU A 105 -4.31 -6.14 -9.60
C LEU A 105 -5.43 -5.14 -9.35
N VAL A 106 -5.53 -4.63 -8.12
CA VAL A 106 -6.56 -3.67 -7.71
C VAL A 106 -6.06 -2.25 -7.86
N ALA A 107 -4.80 -2.00 -7.50
CA ALA A 107 -4.23 -0.67 -7.57
C ALA A 107 -2.71 -0.69 -7.71
N GLU A 108 -2.20 0.38 -8.30
CA GLU A 108 -0.80 0.69 -8.49
C GLU A 108 -0.56 2.17 -8.18
N TRP A 109 0.44 2.44 -7.35
CA TRP A 109 0.85 3.79 -6.99
C TRP A 109 2.32 3.98 -7.29
N ASN A 110 2.70 5.21 -7.56
CA ASN A 110 4.06 5.63 -7.35
C ASN A 110 4.20 6.14 -5.91
N VAL A 111 4.97 5.43 -5.08
CA VAL A 111 5.10 5.70 -3.63
C VAL A 111 6.47 6.28 -3.33
N THR A 112 6.50 7.44 -2.69
CA THR A 112 7.70 8.04 -2.10
C THR A 112 7.76 7.69 -0.61
N PHE A 113 8.77 6.91 -0.25
CA PHE A 113 9.11 6.55 1.11
C PHE A 113 9.90 7.66 1.79
N LYS A 114 9.74 7.78 3.11
CA LYS A 114 10.42 8.82 3.92
C LYS A 114 11.90 8.51 4.06
N VAL A 115 12.26 7.23 4.06
CA VAL A 115 13.64 6.74 4.01
C VAL A 115 13.78 5.77 2.85
N PRO A 116 14.95 5.69 2.18
CA PRO A 116 15.17 4.71 1.12
C PRO A 116 14.86 3.28 1.59
N MET A 117 14.09 2.54 0.80
CA MET A 117 13.66 1.17 1.09
C MET A 117 14.21 0.19 0.06
N SER A 118 14.59 -1.01 0.49
CA SER A 118 14.81 -2.12 -0.45
C SER A 118 13.48 -2.53 -1.10
N PRO A 119 13.50 -3.08 -2.33
CA PRO A 119 12.30 -3.64 -2.91
C PRO A 119 11.77 -4.79 -2.03
N PHE A 120 10.46 -4.90 -1.92
CA PHE A 120 9.78 -5.90 -1.10
C PHE A 120 8.61 -6.56 -1.83
N SER A 121 8.26 -7.77 -1.37
CA SER A 121 7.07 -8.51 -1.76
C SER A 121 6.44 -9.08 -0.49
N LEU A 122 5.31 -8.50 -0.09
CA LEU A 122 4.66 -8.80 1.18
C LEU A 122 3.33 -9.51 0.94
N SER A 123 3.19 -10.70 1.51
CA SER A 123 1.89 -11.37 1.64
C SER A 123 1.21 -10.97 2.96
N GLY A 124 -0.12 -10.88 2.94
CA GLY A 124 -0.87 -10.46 4.12
C GLY A 124 -2.38 -10.55 3.95
N THR A 125 -3.08 -9.94 4.91
CA THR A 125 -4.53 -9.77 4.85
C THR A 125 -4.89 -8.32 4.59
N TRP A 126 -5.88 -8.12 3.73
CA TRP A 126 -6.57 -6.85 3.49
C TRP A 126 -7.88 -6.81 4.26
N THR A 127 -8.20 -5.68 4.89
CA THR A 127 -9.46 -5.51 5.63
C THR A 127 -9.89 -4.05 5.64
N GLN A 128 -11.13 -3.79 5.23
CA GLN A 128 -11.78 -2.50 5.38
C GLN A 128 -11.99 -2.21 6.86
N MET A 129 -11.78 -0.97 7.20
CA MET A 129 -11.96 -0.45 8.53
C MET A 129 -13.05 0.62 8.42
N GLY A 130 -14.04 0.53 9.31
CA GLY A 130 -15.34 1.20 9.15
C GLY A 130 -15.32 2.71 9.00
#